data_AF-A0A2V7JB54-F1
#
_entry.id   AF-A0A2V7JB54-F1
#
_cell.length_a   1.000
_cell.length_b   1.000
_cell.length_c   1.000
_cell.angle_alpha   90.00
_cell.angle_beta   90.00
_cell.angle_gamma   90.00
#
_symmetry.space_group_name_H-M   'P 1'
#
loop_
_entity.id
_entity.type
_entity.pdbx_description
1 polymer ?
#
loop_
_entity_poly.entity_id
_entity_poly.type
_entity_poly.pdbx_seq_one_letter_code
_entity_poly.pdbx_strand_id
1 'polypeptide(L)'
;MSGPTVDLTLARVAGFDQLKAALVAARSEANGGFNLDMWAAVVDRNGLVVAVVFTGATATDQWPGSRVIAAQKANTANAFSLPHLALSTANLYAA
;
A
#
# COMPACT_ATOMS: atom_id res chain seq x y z
N MET A 1 0.90 -36.27 -2.42
CA MET A 1 1.27 -34.84 -2.38
C MET A 1 0.04 -34.07 -1.98
N SER A 2 0.01 -33.48 -0.78
CA SER A 2 -1.14 -32.66 -0.36
C SER A 2 -1.10 -31.35 -1.17
N GLY A 3 -2.22 -30.99 -1.80
CA GLY A 3 -2.33 -29.74 -2.56
C GLY A 3 -2.16 -28.50 -1.68
N PRO A 4 -2.04 -27.30 -2.29
CA PRO A 4 -1.90 -26.06 -1.54
C PRO A 4 -3.08 -25.90 -0.57
N THR A 5 -2.77 -25.69 0.70
CA THR A 5 -3.77 -25.44 1.75
C THR A 5 -4.19 -23.98 1.66
N VAL A 6 -5.47 -23.73 1.36
CA VAL A 6 -6.04 -22.39 1.39
C VAL A 6 -6.17 -22.00 2.86
N ASP A 7 -5.48 -20.94 3.26
CA ASP A 7 -5.66 -20.35 4.58
C ASP A 7 -7.02 -19.65 4.64
N LEU A 8 -7.98 -20.29 5.29
CA LEU A 8 -9.33 -19.76 5.50
C LEU A 8 -9.37 -18.66 6.58
N THR A 9 -8.24 -18.35 7.21
CA THR A 9 -8.10 -17.24 8.17
C THR A 9 -7.65 -15.93 7.54
N LEU A 10 -7.62 -15.85 6.20
CA LEU A 10 -7.37 -14.62 5.43
C LEU A 10 -8.41 -13.55 5.79
N ALA A 11 -8.12 -12.81 6.86
CA ALA A 11 -8.84 -11.62 7.23
C ALA A 11 -8.64 -10.58 6.13
N ARG A 12 -9.67 -9.78 5.87
CA ARG A 12 -9.55 -8.61 4.99
C ARG A 12 -8.45 -7.71 5.58
N VAL A 13 -7.28 -7.69 4.93
CA VAL A 13 -6.04 -7.09 5.48
C VAL A 13 -6.23 -5.60 5.82
N ALA A 14 -7.12 -4.91 5.10
CA ALA A 14 -7.62 -3.61 5.51
C ALA A 14 -9.01 -3.34 4.92
N GLY A 15 -9.93 -2.85 5.76
CA GLY A 15 -11.13 -2.15 5.29
C GLY A 15 -10.80 -0.72 4.84
N PHE A 16 -11.69 -0.09 4.07
CA PHE A 16 -11.54 1.30 3.62
C PHE A 16 -11.27 2.26 4.79
N ASP A 17 -12.06 2.17 5.86
CA ASP A 17 -11.95 3.06 7.01
C ASP A 17 -10.64 2.89 7.78
N GLN A 18 -10.21 1.64 7.97
CA GLN A 18 -8.92 1.35 8.61
C GLN A 18 -7.76 1.90 7.80
N LEU A 19 -7.78 1.71 6.47
CA LEU A 19 -6.74 2.25 5.59
C LEU A 19 -6.73 3.78 5.59
N LYS A 20 -7.91 4.42 5.54
CA LYS A 20 -8.04 5.88 5.61
C LYS A 20 -7.52 6.42 6.93
N ALA A 21 -7.90 5.82 8.06
CA ALA A 21 -7.43 6.22 9.38
C ALA A 21 -5.90 6.09 9.52
N ALA A 22 -5.34 4.96 9.05
CA ALA A 22 -3.90 4.75 9.05
C ALA A 22 -3.16 5.78 8.18
N LEU A 23 -3.69 6.11 7.00
CA LEU A 23 -3.09 7.11 6.13
C LEU A 23 -3.15 8.52 6.74
N VAL A 24 -4.26 8.89 7.37
CA VAL A 24 -4.40 10.18 8.08
C VAL A 24 -3.37 10.29 9.20
N ALA A 25 -3.21 9.24 10.00
CA ALA A 25 -2.19 9.20 11.05
C ALA A 25 -0.78 9.32 10.44
N ALA A 26 -0.46 8.53 9.41
CA ALA A 26 0.86 8.58 8.76
C ALA A 26 1.18 9.94 8.13
N ARG A 27 0.19 10.64 7.55
CA ARG A 27 0.39 11.99 7.00
C ARG A 27 0.59 13.06 8.07
N SER A 28 0.20 12.80 9.32
CA SER A 28 0.45 13.71 10.44
C SER A 28 1.89 13.64 10.98
N GLU A 29 2.62 12.59 10.62
CA GLU A 29 4.03 12.42 10.99
C GLU A 29 4.96 13.32 10.16
N ALA A 30 6.13 13.64 10.71
CA ALA A 30 7.17 14.37 9.99
C ALA A 30 7.79 13.48 8.89
N ASN A 31 7.61 13.86 7.62
CA ASN A 31 8.04 13.03 6.47
C ASN A 31 9.34 13.48 5.77
N GLY A 32 10.08 14.41 6.37
CA GLY A 32 11.37 14.89 5.86
C GLY A 32 11.31 15.64 4.52
N GLY A 33 10.11 16.02 4.06
CA GLY A 33 9.91 16.69 2.77
C GLY A 33 8.68 17.60 2.77
N PHE A 34 7.95 17.62 1.65
CA PHE A 34 6.89 18.61 1.38
C PHE A 34 5.65 18.51 2.28
N ASN A 35 5.51 17.46 3.11
CA ASN A 35 4.34 17.25 3.99
C ASN A 35 2.96 17.44 3.31
N LEU A 36 2.86 17.02 2.05
CA LEU A 36 1.64 17.12 1.24
C LEU A 36 0.62 16.05 1.63
N ASP A 37 -0.62 16.23 1.18
CA ASP A 37 -1.59 15.15 1.24
C ASP A 37 -1.18 13.97 0.34
N MET A 38 -1.56 12.77 0.77
CA MET A 38 -1.02 11.51 0.26
C MET A 38 -2.09 10.60 -0.33
N TRP A 39 -1.64 9.68 -1.18
CA TRP A 39 -2.41 8.52 -1.62
C TRP A 39 -1.91 7.25 -0.92
N ALA A 40 -2.82 6.33 -0.61
CA ALA A 40 -2.49 4.96 -0.23
C ALA A 40 -3.29 3.96 -1.07
N ALA A 41 -2.67 2.82 -1.35
CA ALA A 41 -3.28 1.71 -2.05
C ALA A 41 -2.93 0.40 -1.33
N VAL A 42 -3.89 -0.52 -1.32
CA VAL A 42 -3.68 -1.92 -0.88
C VAL A 42 -3.79 -2.81 -2.10
N VAL A 43 -2.85 -3.72 -2.23
CA VAL A 43 -2.77 -4.70 -3.31
C VAL A 43 -2.81 -6.09 -2.70
N ASP A 44 -3.68 -6.96 -3.23
CA ASP A 44 -3.78 -8.34 -2.78
C ASP A 44 -2.64 -9.22 -3.32
N ARG A 45 -2.58 -10.48 -2.89
CA ARG A 45 -1.50 -11.38 -3.30
C ARG A 45 -1.46 -11.66 -4.81
N ASN A 46 -2.57 -11.45 -5.52
CA ASN A 46 -2.67 -11.64 -6.96
C ASN A 46 -2.28 -10.37 -7.76
N GLY A 47 -1.97 -9.25 -7.09
CA GLY A 47 -1.64 -7.99 -7.73
C GLY A 47 -2.86 -7.09 -8.00
N LEU A 48 -4.05 -7.45 -7.51
CA LEU A 48 -5.24 -6.63 -7.67
C LEU A 48 -5.22 -5.49 -6.64
N VAL A 49 -5.47 -4.25 -7.10
CA VAL A 49 -5.71 -3.12 -6.20
C VAL A 49 -7.09 -3.28 -5.57
N VAL A 50 -7.13 -3.52 -4.26
CA VAL A 50 -8.37 -3.83 -3.51
C VAL A 50 -8.88 -2.65 -2.67
N ALA A 51 -8.04 -1.65 -2.42
CA ALA A 51 -8.45 -0.40 -1.78
C ALA A 51 -7.54 0.75 -2.19
N VAL A 52 -8.12 1.96 -2.32
CA VAL A 52 -7.40 3.22 -2.56
C VAL A 52 -8.03 4.32 -1.71
N VAL A 53 -7.23 5.06 -0.97
CA VAL A 53 -7.66 6.21 -0.15
C VAL A 53 -6.66 7.36 -0.31
N PHE A 54 -7.04 8.54 0.19
CA PHE A 54 -6.22 9.75 0.18
C PHE A 54 -6.32 10.50 1.52
N THR A 55 -5.46 11.50 1.78
CA THR A 55 -5.71 12.55 2.81
C THR A 55 -6.07 13.86 2.14
N GLY A 56 -6.58 14.86 2.86
CA GLY A 56 -7.14 16.08 2.25
C GLY A 56 -8.65 16.01 2.08
N ALA A 57 -9.25 17.13 1.69
CA ALA A 57 -10.69 17.29 1.50
C ALA A 57 -11.17 16.63 0.21
N THR A 58 -10.35 16.68 -0.85
CA THR A 58 -10.66 16.15 -2.17
C THR A 58 -9.51 15.30 -2.73
N ALA A 59 -9.83 14.49 -3.74
CA ALA A 59 -8.87 13.68 -4.50
C ALA A 59 -7.89 14.51 -5.36
N THR A 60 -7.93 15.84 -5.26
CA THR A 60 -7.04 16.76 -5.99
C THR A 60 -6.11 17.56 -5.07
N ASP A 61 -6.21 17.40 -3.75
CA ASP A 61 -5.31 18.09 -2.80
C ASP A 61 -3.92 17.40 -2.72
N GLN A 62 -3.80 16.21 -3.30
CA GLN A 62 -2.59 15.43 -3.46
C GLN A 62 -2.08 15.61 -4.88
N TRP A 63 -0.83 15.25 -5.15
CA TRP A 63 -0.38 15.08 -6.53
C TRP A 63 -1.17 13.97 -7.22
N PRO A 64 -1.93 14.26 -8.31
CA PRO A 64 -2.79 13.26 -8.93
C PRO A 64 -2.02 12.03 -9.44
N GLY A 65 -0.80 12.25 -9.94
CA GLY A 65 0.08 11.17 -10.39
C GLY A 65 0.52 10.21 -9.28
N SER A 66 0.53 10.67 -8.02
CA SER A 66 0.93 9.85 -6.87
C SER A 66 -0.06 8.71 -6.58
N ARG A 67 -1.28 8.77 -7.10
CA ARG A 67 -2.25 7.66 -6.99
C ARG A 67 -1.71 6.37 -7.62
N VAL A 68 -1.19 6.46 -8.84
CA VAL A 68 -0.65 5.30 -9.56
C VAL A 68 0.68 4.86 -8.94
N ILE A 69 1.51 5.81 -8.51
CA ILE A 69 2.76 5.51 -7.81
C ILE A 69 2.52 4.74 -6.51
N ALA A 70 1.49 5.10 -5.73
CA ALA A 70 1.12 4.38 -4.52
C ALA A 70 0.75 2.92 -4.83
N ALA A 71 -0.06 2.70 -5.88
CA ALA A 71 -0.43 1.36 -6.33
C ALA A 71 0.79 0.55 -6.85
N GLN A 72 1.73 1.21 -7.53
CA GLN A 72 2.96 0.58 -8.00
C GLN A 72 3.88 0.19 -6.84
N LYS A 73 4.06 1.07 -5.84
CA LYS A 73 4.84 0.76 -4.63
C LYS A 73 4.27 -0.44 -3.87
N ALA A 74 2.95 -0.47 -3.69
CA ALA A 74 2.26 -1.59 -3.06
C ALA A 74 2.41 -2.88 -3.88
N ASN A 75 2.31 -2.81 -5.21
CA ASN A 75 2.55 -3.95 -6.09
C ASN A 75 3.97 -4.48 -6.00
N THR A 76 4.99 -3.61 -5.99
CA THR A 76 6.38 -4.04 -5.81
C THR A 76 6.57 -4.74 -4.47
N ALA A 77 6.14 -4.11 -3.37
CA ALA A 77 6.25 -4.70 -2.05
C ALA A 77 5.56 -6.06 -1.96
N ASN A 78 4.39 -6.20 -2.58
CA ASN A 78 3.71 -7.49 -2.66
C ASN A 78 4.49 -8.49 -3.53
N ALA A 79 4.79 -8.16 -4.79
CA ALA A 79 5.39 -9.08 -5.76
C ALA A 79 6.79 -9.57 -5.35
N PHE A 80 7.58 -8.72 -4.67
CA PHE A 80 8.94 -9.03 -4.24
C PHE A 80 9.05 -9.35 -2.73
N SER A 81 7.95 -9.84 -2.14
CA SER A 81 7.96 -10.41 -0.79
C SER A 81 7.64 -11.90 -0.81
N LEU A 82 8.51 -12.66 -0.16
CA LEU A 82 8.40 -14.06 0.24
C LEU A 82 8.29 -14.14 1.77
N PRO A 83 7.88 -15.27 2.36
CA PRO A 83 7.74 -15.40 3.82
C PRO A 83 8.99 -15.04 4.64
N HIS A 84 10.19 -15.13 4.05
CA HIS A 84 11.47 -14.87 4.72
C HIS A 84 12.32 -13.77 4.05
N LEU A 85 11.80 -13.09 3.03
CA LEU A 85 12.52 -12.05 2.30
C LEU A 85 11.52 -11.05 1.75
N ALA A 86 11.60 -9.78 2.15
CA ALA A 86 10.74 -8.72 1.66
C ALA A 86 11.57 -7.58 1.07
N LEU A 87 11.26 -7.18 -0.16
CA LEU A 87 11.89 -6.05 -0.83
C LEU A 87 10.85 -4.95 -1.09
N SER A 88 11.14 -3.74 -0.65
CA SER A 88 10.39 -2.55 -1.05
C SER A 88 10.92 -1.99 -2.37
N THR A 89 10.18 -1.06 -2.98
CA THR A 89 10.67 -0.27 -4.13
C THR A 89 11.99 0.43 -3.82
N ALA A 90 12.25 0.81 -2.57
CA ALA A 90 13.50 1.45 -2.16
C ALA A 90 14.66 0.45 -2.09
N ASN A 91 14.40 -0.82 -1.78
CA ASN A 91 15.45 -1.86 -1.75
C ASN A 91 15.81 -2.33 -3.15
N LEU A 92 14.85 -2.33 -4.08
CA LEU A 92 15.02 -2.92 -5.41
C LEU A 92 16.15 -2.28 -6.24
N TYR A 93 16.46 -1.01 -6.01
CA TYR A 93 17.58 -0.34 -6.70
C TYR A 93 18.95 -0.98 -6.40
N ALA A 94 19.12 -1.55 -5.21
CA ALA A 94 20.39 -2.10 -4.73
C ALA A 94 20.39 -3.64 -4.65
N ALA A 95 19.32 -4.30 -5.09
CA ALA A 95 19.15 -5.74 -5.06
C ALA A 95 19.86 -6.44 -6.23
#